data_AF-A0A2U3K3X3-F1
#
_entry.id   AF-A0A2U3K3X3-F1
#
_cell.length_a   1.000
_cell.length_b   1.000
_cell.length_c   1.000
_cell.angle_alpha   90.00
_cell.angle_beta   90.00
_cell.angle_gamma   90.00
#
_symmetry.space_group_name_H-M   'P 1'
#
loop_
_entity.id
_entity.type
_entity.pdbx_description
1 polymer ?
#
loop_
_entity_poly.entity_id
_entity_poly.type
_entity_poly.pdbx_seq_one_letter_code
_entity_poly.pdbx_strand_id
1 'polypeptide(L)'
;MRHGHKTILGLLLIVLACGLRSVGADHPVPLPKDADCASCHDDKTKGKAVHSAIAMGCTTCHEVKTVGDTTTVNLTAPKEQLCFSCHEKSKEEDLHGPYDKGQCVTCHDPHTSDYPKQLRAEGNALCMACHADRAKLDATVSLFGSQTMDKDSFEQIEKVVPNASVKAGHPFAKHPIADITDPLSGGKMSCLSCHQPHSSPADKLIVVAKTHNGDVCAACHEAVETKQEDASKKKYGEIEDKNRKEVQDRQKKVVNEQPATPSPKGSN
;
A
#
# COMPACT_ATOMS: atom_id res chain seq x y z
N MET A 1 -84.84 -21.53 10.73
CA MET A 1 -84.26 -22.70 11.42
C MET A 1 -82.75 -22.55 11.46
N ARG A 2 -82.19 -22.67 12.67
CA ARG A 2 -80.77 -22.56 13.07
C ARG A 2 -79.77 -23.11 12.07
N HIS A 3 -78.71 -22.38 11.74
CA HIS A 3 -77.33 -22.83 11.42
C HIS A 3 -76.46 -21.56 11.41
N GLY A 4 -75.35 -21.36 12.11
CA GLY A 4 -74.48 -22.16 12.96
C GLY A 4 -73.17 -21.36 13.05
N HIS A 5 -72.77 -20.94 14.26
CA HIS A 5 -71.52 -20.22 14.49
C HIS A 5 -70.32 -21.08 14.05
N LYS A 6 -69.42 -20.50 13.25
CA LYS A 6 -68.05 -21.02 13.09
C LYS A 6 -67.08 -19.92 13.52
N THR A 7 -66.71 -19.96 14.79
CA THR A 7 -65.54 -19.28 15.36
C THR A 7 -64.28 -19.90 14.75
N ILE A 8 -63.56 -19.13 13.94
CA ILE A 8 -62.19 -19.45 13.51
C ILE A 8 -61.25 -18.81 14.53
N LEU A 9 -60.75 -19.62 15.44
CA LEU A 9 -59.72 -19.24 16.41
C LEU A 9 -58.36 -19.24 15.68
N GLY A 10 -57.89 -18.05 15.29
CA GLY A 10 -56.56 -17.86 14.71
C GLY A 10 -55.49 -18.08 15.76
N LEU A 11 -54.69 -19.13 15.59
CA LEU A 11 -53.53 -19.44 16.44
C LEU A 11 -52.38 -18.52 16.00
N LEU A 12 -52.17 -17.45 16.76
CA LEU A 12 -51.08 -16.49 16.59
C LEU A 12 -49.79 -17.14 17.12
N LEU A 13 -49.07 -17.86 16.26
CA LEU A 13 -47.71 -18.33 16.52
C LEU A 13 -46.78 -17.12 16.48
N ILE A 14 -46.59 -16.49 17.64
CA ILE A 14 -45.50 -15.53 17.88
C ILE A 14 -44.22 -16.36 17.92
N VAL A 15 -43.56 -16.48 16.77
CA VAL A 15 -42.16 -16.91 16.71
C VAL A 15 -41.35 -15.78 17.32
N LEU A 16 -41.04 -15.93 18.62
CA LEU A 16 -40.05 -15.10 19.29
C LEU A 16 -38.71 -15.45 18.67
N ALA A 17 -38.33 -14.72 17.62
CA ALA A 17 -36.98 -14.76 17.08
C ALA A 17 -36.06 -14.20 18.16
N CYS A 18 -35.57 -15.08 19.03
CA CYS A 18 -34.47 -14.80 19.92
C CYS A 18 -33.26 -14.54 19.01
N GLY A 19 -33.00 -13.27 18.74
CA GLY A 19 -31.87 -12.86 17.93
C GLY A 19 -30.61 -13.39 18.56
N LEU A 20 -29.90 -14.26 17.84
CA LEU A 20 -28.49 -14.54 18.10
C LEU A 20 -27.75 -13.22 17.90
N ARG A 21 -27.57 -12.48 18.99
CA ARG A 21 -26.59 -11.40 19.05
C ARG A 21 -25.23 -12.09 19.04
N SER A 22 -24.51 -11.96 17.94
CA SER A 22 -23.07 -12.22 17.91
C SER A 22 -22.40 -11.21 18.85
N VAL A 23 -22.22 -11.60 20.12
CA VAL A 23 -21.51 -10.82 21.12
C VAL A 23 -20.02 -10.90 20.78
N GLY A 24 -19.37 -9.75 20.55
CA GLY A 24 -17.92 -9.66 20.44
C GLY A 24 -17.28 -10.28 21.68
N ALA A 25 -16.17 -11.00 21.50
CA ALA A 25 -15.56 -11.80 22.56
C ALA A 25 -15.40 -10.99 23.86
N ASP A 26 -15.95 -11.52 24.96
CA ASP A 26 -15.83 -10.92 26.28
C ASP A 26 -14.34 -10.77 26.64
N HIS A 27 -13.98 -9.63 27.23
CA HIS A 27 -12.63 -9.41 27.74
C HIS A 27 -12.40 -10.38 28.93
N PRO A 28 -11.27 -11.10 28.97
CA PRO A 28 -11.06 -12.23 29.88
C PRO A 28 -10.95 -11.82 31.36
N VAL A 29 -10.86 -10.52 31.66
CA VAL A 29 -10.83 -9.98 33.02
C VAL A 29 -11.73 -8.74 33.15
N PRO A 30 -12.46 -8.57 34.27
CA PRO A 30 -13.19 -7.33 34.53
C PRO A 30 -12.22 -6.16 34.72
N LEU A 31 -12.53 -5.04 34.08
CA LEU A 31 -11.71 -3.82 34.12
C LEU A 31 -12.40 -2.71 34.92
N PRO A 32 -11.65 -1.95 35.75
CA PRO A 32 -12.14 -0.71 36.31
C PRO A 32 -12.39 0.34 35.20
N LYS A 33 -13.20 1.36 35.51
CA LYS A 33 -13.61 2.39 34.52
C LYS A 33 -12.44 3.18 33.92
N ASP A 34 -11.34 3.27 34.65
CA ASP A 34 -10.12 4.02 34.34
C ASP A 34 -8.92 3.10 34.04
N ALA A 35 -9.18 1.83 33.67
CA ALA A 35 -8.13 0.87 33.35
C ALA A 35 -7.18 1.42 32.28
N ASP A 36 -5.89 1.33 32.55
CA ASP A 36 -4.85 1.57 31.55
C ASP A 36 -4.72 0.34 30.66
N CYS A 37 -5.40 0.37 29.50
CA CYS A 37 -5.36 -0.72 28.52
C CYS A 37 -3.93 -1.07 28.08
N ALA A 38 -3.05 -0.08 27.97
CA ALA A 38 -1.70 -0.25 27.45
C ALA A 38 -0.76 -0.96 28.44
N SER A 39 -1.12 -1.02 29.73
CA SER A 39 -0.36 -1.78 30.73
C SER A 39 -0.31 -3.28 30.43
N CYS A 40 -1.34 -3.82 29.77
CA CYS A 40 -1.42 -5.22 29.33
C CYS A 40 -1.32 -5.39 27.81
N HIS A 41 -1.82 -4.43 27.03
CA HIS A 41 -1.82 -4.44 25.56
C HIS A 41 -0.77 -3.49 25.00
N ASP A 42 0.46 -3.59 25.51
CA ASP A 42 1.55 -2.70 25.10
C ASP A 42 1.94 -2.89 23.62
N ASP A 43 1.70 -4.09 23.09
CA ASP A 43 1.80 -4.45 21.69
C ASP A 43 0.90 -3.61 20.76
N LYS A 44 -0.14 -2.97 21.28
CA LYS A 44 -1.01 -2.06 20.50
C LYS A 44 -0.52 -0.63 20.45
N THR A 45 0.44 -0.28 21.28
CA THR A 45 0.92 1.12 21.44
C THR A 45 2.39 1.29 21.10
N LYS A 46 3.12 0.19 20.93
CA LYS A 46 4.54 0.16 20.61
C LYS A 46 4.77 -0.48 19.23
N GLY A 47 5.75 0.05 18.50
CA GLY A 47 6.12 -0.46 17.18
C GLY A 47 6.69 0.63 16.29
N LYS A 48 7.00 0.27 15.04
CA LYS A 48 7.65 1.19 14.09
C LYS A 48 6.66 2.22 13.53
N ALA A 49 5.46 1.78 13.21
CA ALA A 49 4.41 2.63 12.67
C ALA A 49 3.15 2.51 13.54
N VAL A 50 3.12 3.27 14.64
CA VAL A 50 1.95 3.37 15.53
C VAL A 50 0.94 4.37 14.94
N HIS A 51 -0.35 4.02 14.97
CA HIS A 51 -1.41 4.89 14.50
C HIS A 51 -1.55 6.11 15.43
N SER A 52 -1.55 7.32 14.89
CA SER A 52 -1.54 8.56 15.69
C SER A 52 -2.76 8.69 16.61
N ALA A 53 -3.90 8.14 16.22
CA ALA A 53 -5.11 8.15 17.05
C ALA A 53 -4.97 7.41 18.39
N ILE A 54 -3.95 6.57 18.57
CA ILE A 54 -3.66 5.96 19.87
C ILE A 54 -3.45 7.03 20.96
N ALA A 55 -2.85 8.18 20.61
CA ALA A 55 -2.67 9.30 21.53
C ALA A 55 -3.98 9.98 21.95
N MET A 56 -5.08 9.76 21.20
CA MET A 56 -6.42 10.26 21.54
C MET A 56 -7.13 9.36 22.57
N GLY A 57 -6.51 8.24 22.95
CA GLY A 57 -7.05 7.27 23.89
C GLY A 57 -7.90 6.18 23.21
N CYS A 58 -7.84 4.98 23.79
CA CYS A 58 -8.47 3.77 23.25
C CYS A 58 -9.97 3.93 23.02
N THR A 59 -10.63 4.72 23.87
CA THR A 59 -12.09 4.92 23.85
C THR A 59 -12.58 5.80 22.69
N THR A 60 -11.66 6.39 21.92
CA THR A 60 -12.00 7.04 20.64
C THR A 60 -12.58 6.02 19.65
N CYS A 61 -12.02 4.81 19.63
CA CYS A 61 -12.45 3.73 18.73
C CYS A 61 -13.20 2.63 19.46
N HIS A 62 -12.94 2.43 20.76
CA HIS A 62 -13.51 1.35 21.54
C HIS A 62 -14.56 1.80 22.55
N GLU A 63 -15.66 1.06 22.62
CA GLU A 63 -16.62 1.17 23.71
C GLU A 63 -16.35 0.07 24.73
N VAL A 64 -15.99 0.48 25.96
CA VAL A 64 -15.76 -0.44 27.08
C VAL A 64 -16.99 -0.44 27.99
N LYS A 65 -17.61 -1.61 28.18
CA LYS A 65 -18.75 -1.79 29.09
C LYS A 65 -18.42 -2.89 30.08
N THR A 66 -18.61 -2.60 31.37
CA THR A 66 -18.47 -3.58 32.46
C THR A 66 -19.83 -3.78 33.14
N VAL A 67 -20.33 -5.02 33.15
CA VAL A 67 -21.58 -5.42 33.80
C VAL A 67 -21.29 -6.61 34.71
N GLY A 68 -21.38 -6.39 36.02
CA GLY A 68 -20.91 -7.38 36.99
C GLY A 68 -19.40 -7.63 36.81
N ASP A 69 -19.02 -8.89 36.67
CA ASP A 69 -17.64 -9.34 36.47
C ASP A 69 -17.26 -9.50 34.98
N THR A 70 -18.14 -9.10 34.07
CA THR A 70 -17.89 -9.20 32.62
C THR A 70 -17.58 -7.82 32.04
N THR A 71 -16.43 -7.69 31.37
CA THR A 71 -16.10 -6.53 30.56
C THR A 71 -16.16 -6.88 29.07
N THR A 72 -16.76 -6.02 28.27
CA THR A 72 -16.77 -6.13 26.80
C THR A 72 -16.10 -4.92 26.19
N VAL A 73 -15.28 -5.13 25.16
CA VAL A 73 -14.62 -4.08 24.38
C VAL A 73 -15.11 -4.18 22.94
N ASN A 74 -15.97 -3.25 22.54
CA ASN A 74 -16.55 -3.19 21.19
C ASN A 74 -16.01 -1.98 20.43
N LEU A 75 -16.38 -1.83 19.16
CA LEU A 75 -16.11 -0.61 18.40
C LEU A 75 -17.23 0.42 18.64
N THR A 76 -16.88 1.71 18.65
CA THR A 76 -17.84 2.81 18.81
C THR A 76 -18.74 3.01 17.58
N ALA A 77 -18.37 2.44 16.43
CA ALA A 77 -19.13 2.41 15.19
C ALA A 77 -18.89 1.09 14.43
N PRO A 78 -19.73 0.74 13.44
CA PRO A 78 -19.46 -0.38 12.53
C PRO A 78 -18.07 -0.25 11.90
N LYS A 79 -17.36 -1.36 11.72
CA LYS A 79 -15.97 -1.37 11.24
C LYS A 79 -15.80 -0.63 9.90
N GLU A 80 -16.80 -0.70 9.03
CA GLU A 80 -16.83 -0.07 7.71
C GLU A 80 -16.99 1.45 7.76
N GLN A 81 -17.45 1.99 8.88
CA GLN A 81 -17.72 3.42 9.08
C GLN A 81 -16.75 4.08 10.04
N LEU A 82 -16.18 3.30 10.98
CA LEU A 82 -15.38 3.82 12.07
C LEU A 82 -14.21 4.68 11.57
N CYS A 83 -13.47 4.20 10.57
CA CYS A 83 -12.34 4.95 10.01
C CYS A 83 -12.79 6.30 9.42
N PHE A 84 -13.97 6.34 8.81
CA PHE A 84 -14.51 7.54 8.18
C PHE A 84 -15.09 8.57 9.16
N SER A 85 -15.10 8.26 10.46
CA SER A 85 -15.37 9.27 11.49
C SER A 85 -14.25 10.32 11.60
N CYS A 86 -13.05 10.01 11.09
CA CYS A 86 -11.89 10.91 11.08
C CYS A 86 -11.24 11.04 9.70
N HIS A 87 -11.24 10.00 8.87
CA HIS A 87 -10.66 10.03 7.53
C HIS A 87 -11.74 10.33 6.48
N GLU A 88 -11.53 11.32 5.62
CA GLU A 88 -12.50 11.60 4.56
C GLU A 88 -12.55 10.45 3.54
N LYS A 89 -13.76 9.97 3.22
CA LYS A 89 -13.96 9.01 2.12
C LYS A 89 -13.78 9.75 0.80
N SER A 90 -13.03 9.15 -0.11
CA SER A 90 -12.80 9.67 -1.45
C SER A 90 -14.12 9.86 -2.20
N LYS A 91 -14.15 10.89 -3.05
CA LYS A 91 -15.27 11.23 -3.94
C LYS A 91 -14.96 10.88 -5.40
N GLU A 92 -13.82 10.24 -5.66
CA GLU A 92 -13.46 9.75 -6.97
C GLU A 92 -14.36 8.58 -7.38
N GLU A 93 -14.57 8.43 -8.69
CA GLU A 93 -15.48 7.43 -9.26
C GLU A 93 -14.92 6.01 -9.15
N ASP A 94 -13.63 5.81 -9.45
CA ASP A 94 -13.02 4.48 -9.38
C ASP A 94 -12.48 4.24 -7.96
N LEU A 95 -13.20 3.42 -7.20
CA LEU A 95 -12.85 3.04 -5.84
C LEU A 95 -12.35 1.60 -5.80
N HIS A 96 -11.25 1.38 -5.09
CA HIS A 96 -10.72 0.05 -4.88
C HIS A 96 -11.69 -0.78 -4.02
N GLY A 97 -12.02 -2.00 -4.44
CA GLY A 97 -13.11 -2.79 -3.84
C GLY A 97 -13.10 -2.88 -2.30
N PRO A 98 -11.97 -3.22 -1.64
CA PRO A 98 -11.89 -3.22 -0.18
C PRO A 98 -12.07 -1.83 0.44
N TYR A 99 -11.54 -0.78 -0.20
CA TYR A 99 -11.67 0.59 0.27
C TYR A 99 -13.11 1.09 0.18
N ASP A 100 -13.79 0.84 -0.94
CA ASP A 100 -15.20 1.24 -1.11
C ASP A 100 -16.09 0.64 -0.03
N LYS A 101 -15.87 -0.64 0.29
CA LYS A 101 -16.58 -1.39 1.32
C LYS A 101 -16.17 -1.03 2.76
N GLY A 102 -15.25 -0.08 2.96
CA GLY A 102 -14.76 0.30 4.29
C GLY A 102 -13.95 -0.79 4.98
N GLN A 103 -13.38 -1.74 4.23
CA GLN A 103 -12.57 -2.85 4.76
C GLN A 103 -11.12 -2.40 4.99
N CYS A 104 -10.94 -1.25 5.64
CA CYS A 104 -9.64 -0.60 5.84
C CYS A 104 -8.63 -1.55 6.52
N VAL A 105 -9.11 -2.34 7.48
CA VAL A 105 -8.29 -3.24 8.30
C VAL A 105 -7.78 -4.48 7.57
N THR A 106 -8.25 -4.73 6.34
CA THR A 106 -7.71 -5.78 5.47
C THR A 106 -6.25 -5.47 5.11
N CYS A 107 -5.95 -4.21 4.82
CA CYS A 107 -4.61 -3.76 4.41
C CYS A 107 -3.87 -3.02 5.52
N HIS A 108 -4.61 -2.35 6.41
CA HIS A 108 -4.05 -1.58 7.52
C HIS A 108 -4.22 -2.29 8.87
N ASP A 109 -3.26 -2.10 9.77
CA ASP A 109 -3.44 -2.37 11.19
C ASP A 109 -3.92 -1.09 11.89
N PRO A 110 -5.06 -1.09 12.60
CA PRO A 110 -5.57 0.13 13.22
C PRO A 110 -4.73 0.59 14.43
N HIS A 111 -3.78 -0.23 14.91
CA HIS A 111 -2.95 0.08 16.08
C HIS A 111 -1.50 0.33 15.67
N THR A 112 -0.83 -0.69 15.15
CA THR A 112 0.61 -0.64 14.90
C THR A 112 1.03 -1.62 13.82
N SER A 113 2.08 -1.26 13.09
CA SER A 113 2.72 -2.16 12.13
C SER A 113 4.23 -1.96 12.09
N ASP A 114 4.92 -2.97 11.58
CA ASP A 114 6.31 -2.87 11.13
C ASP A 114 6.47 -2.00 9.88
N TYR A 115 5.40 -1.80 9.11
CA TYR A 115 5.43 -1.12 7.82
C TYR A 115 4.80 0.28 7.91
N PRO A 116 5.35 1.30 7.21
CA PRO A 116 4.81 2.66 7.19
C PRO A 116 3.33 2.70 6.82
N LYS A 117 2.61 3.73 7.29
CA LYS A 117 1.16 3.89 7.08
C LYS A 117 0.35 2.69 7.62
N GLN A 118 0.89 2.01 8.63
CA GLN A 118 0.27 0.87 9.28
C GLN A 118 -0.08 -0.29 8.33
N LEU A 119 0.65 -0.46 7.22
CA LEU A 119 0.34 -1.52 6.26
C LEU A 119 0.62 -2.90 6.85
N ARG A 120 -0.07 -3.96 6.41
CA ARG A 120 0.17 -5.34 6.91
C ARG A 120 1.33 -6.07 6.24
N ALA A 121 1.81 -5.58 5.11
CA ALA A 121 2.94 -6.14 4.36
C ALA A 121 3.72 -5.03 3.63
N GLU A 122 4.96 -5.32 3.26
CA GLU A 122 5.82 -4.37 2.56
C GLU A 122 5.55 -4.34 1.05
N GLY A 123 5.41 -3.11 0.50
CA GLY A 123 5.44 -2.86 -0.94
C GLY A 123 4.47 -3.74 -1.73
N ASN A 124 4.96 -4.31 -2.84
CA ASN A 124 4.15 -5.11 -3.76
C ASN A 124 3.59 -6.39 -3.10
N ALA A 125 4.17 -6.89 -2.01
CA ALA A 125 3.67 -8.08 -1.34
C ALA A 125 2.25 -7.87 -0.78
N LEU A 126 1.91 -6.65 -0.37
CA LEU A 126 0.56 -6.30 0.07
C LEU A 126 -0.46 -6.48 -1.06
N CYS A 127 -0.13 -6.02 -2.27
CA CYS A 127 -1.02 -6.15 -3.43
C CYS A 127 -1.13 -7.62 -3.87
N MET A 128 -0.01 -8.33 -3.88
CA MET A 128 0.08 -9.70 -4.39
C MET A 128 -0.60 -10.73 -3.50
N ALA A 129 -0.88 -10.42 -2.23
CA ALA A 129 -1.68 -11.31 -1.39
C ALA A 129 -3.07 -11.62 -1.97
N CYS A 130 -3.63 -10.70 -2.78
CA CYS A 130 -4.93 -10.89 -3.44
C CYS A 130 -4.85 -10.99 -4.97
N HIS A 131 -3.94 -10.23 -5.57
CA HIS A 131 -3.87 -10.08 -7.02
C HIS A 131 -2.95 -11.10 -7.71
N ALA A 132 -2.18 -11.90 -6.96
CA ALA A 132 -1.32 -12.93 -7.53
C ALA A 132 -2.11 -14.09 -8.17
N ASP A 133 -1.39 -14.97 -8.87
CA ASP A 133 -1.99 -16.15 -9.48
C ASP A 133 -2.44 -17.18 -8.44
N ARG A 134 -3.50 -17.93 -8.78
CA ARG A 134 -4.34 -18.71 -7.86
C ARG A 134 -4.28 -20.19 -8.20
N ALA A 135 -3.10 -20.80 -8.11
CA ALA A 135 -2.93 -22.19 -8.52
C ALA A 135 -3.73 -23.18 -7.65
N LYS A 136 -3.90 -22.90 -6.34
CA LYS A 136 -4.72 -23.68 -5.39
C LYS A 136 -5.23 -22.79 -4.25
N LEU A 137 -6.51 -22.92 -3.91
CA LEU A 137 -7.14 -22.19 -2.81
C LEU A 137 -7.88 -23.16 -1.88
N ASP A 138 -7.69 -22.97 -0.57
CA ASP A 138 -8.52 -23.58 0.46
C ASP A 138 -9.87 -22.85 0.57
N ALA A 139 -10.81 -23.38 1.36
CA ALA A 139 -12.11 -22.74 1.58
C ALA A 139 -11.98 -21.35 2.23
N THR A 140 -10.94 -21.15 3.03
CA THR A 140 -10.58 -19.87 3.66
C THR A 140 -9.17 -19.49 3.24
N VAL A 141 -9.04 -18.34 2.57
CA VAL A 141 -7.77 -17.79 2.11
C VAL A 141 -7.19 -16.91 3.22
N SER A 142 -5.99 -17.24 3.69
CA SER A 142 -5.25 -16.40 4.64
C SER A 142 -4.49 -15.32 3.88
N LEU A 143 -4.65 -14.05 4.28
CA LEU A 143 -3.99 -12.90 3.64
C LEU A 143 -2.82 -12.41 4.48
N PHE A 144 -3.10 -11.88 5.68
CA PHE A 144 -2.11 -11.26 6.55
C PHE A 144 -2.42 -11.56 8.01
N GLY A 145 -1.66 -12.49 8.62
CA GLY A 145 -1.88 -12.87 10.01
C GLY A 145 -3.32 -13.33 10.26
N SER A 146 -4.10 -12.53 11.00
CA SER A 146 -5.50 -12.81 11.31
C SER A 146 -6.50 -12.44 10.22
N GLN A 147 -6.07 -11.80 9.12
CA GLN A 147 -6.97 -11.44 8.02
C GLN A 147 -7.20 -12.63 7.09
N THR A 148 -8.46 -13.01 6.95
CA THR A 148 -8.91 -14.10 6.09
C THR A 148 -10.02 -13.64 5.16
N MET A 149 -10.16 -14.33 4.03
CA MET A 149 -11.24 -14.14 3.06
C MET A 149 -11.82 -15.49 2.66
N ASP A 150 -13.12 -15.54 2.39
CA ASP A 150 -13.72 -16.74 1.80
C ASP A 150 -13.26 -16.91 0.35
N LYS A 151 -13.23 -18.17 -0.09
CA LYS A 151 -12.77 -18.52 -1.43
C LYS A 151 -13.55 -17.80 -2.54
N ASP A 152 -14.87 -17.72 -2.42
CA ASP A 152 -15.72 -17.16 -3.48
C ASP A 152 -15.43 -15.66 -3.66
N SER A 153 -15.34 -14.91 -2.56
CA SER A 153 -14.93 -13.50 -2.58
C SER A 153 -13.53 -13.32 -3.17
N PHE A 154 -12.59 -14.20 -2.83
CA PHE A 154 -11.23 -14.13 -3.34
C PHE A 154 -11.17 -14.40 -4.85
N GLU A 155 -11.97 -15.35 -5.36
CA GLU A 155 -12.03 -15.69 -6.78
C GLU A 155 -12.55 -14.54 -7.65
N GLN A 156 -13.38 -13.65 -7.12
CA GLN A 156 -13.89 -12.47 -7.85
C GLN A 156 -12.88 -11.33 -8.00
N ILE A 157 -11.76 -11.36 -7.27
CA ILE A 157 -10.76 -10.29 -7.35
C ILE A 157 -10.05 -10.37 -8.71
N GLU A 158 -9.85 -9.23 -9.39
CA GLU A 158 -9.10 -9.18 -10.65
C GLU A 158 -7.64 -9.63 -10.43
N LYS A 159 -7.12 -10.50 -11.31
CA LYS A 159 -5.72 -10.93 -11.25
C LYS A 159 -4.82 -9.92 -11.94
N VAL A 160 -3.66 -9.66 -11.35
CA VAL A 160 -2.55 -8.97 -12.01
C VAL A 160 -1.51 -10.03 -12.30
N VAL A 161 -1.08 -10.13 -13.55
CA VAL A 161 -0.16 -11.20 -14.01
C VAL A 161 1.23 -10.61 -14.26
N PRO A 162 2.03 -10.36 -13.21
CA PRO A 162 3.45 -10.12 -13.38
C PRO A 162 4.18 -11.44 -13.70
N ASN A 163 5.46 -11.34 -14.02
CA ASN A 163 6.33 -12.50 -14.08
C ASN A 163 6.48 -13.17 -12.70
N ALA A 164 7.02 -14.38 -12.68
CA ALA A 164 7.18 -15.18 -11.46
C ALA A 164 7.96 -14.46 -10.33
N SER A 165 8.82 -13.49 -10.68
CA SER A 165 9.61 -12.73 -9.70
C SER A 165 8.91 -11.46 -9.20
N VAL A 166 7.73 -11.10 -9.73
CA VAL A 166 7.03 -9.83 -9.44
C VAL A 166 7.93 -8.60 -9.69
N LYS A 167 8.76 -8.66 -10.73
CA LYS A 167 9.72 -7.61 -11.09
C LYS A 167 9.44 -6.95 -12.42
N ALA A 168 8.76 -7.68 -13.30
CA ALA A 168 8.32 -7.17 -14.58
C ALA A 168 7.01 -7.84 -15.01
N GLY A 169 6.33 -7.25 -15.99
CA GLY A 169 5.02 -7.71 -16.43
C GLY A 169 3.91 -6.80 -15.91
N HIS A 170 2.79 -6.77 -16.62
CA HIS A 170 1.67 -5.84 -16.47
C HIS A 170 2.07 -4.34 -16.53
N PRO A 171 1.48 -3.54 -17.44
CA PRO A 171 0.54 -3.95 -18.49
C PRO A 171 1.23 -4.68 -19.65
N PHE A 172 2.55 -4.55 -19.80
CA PHE A 172 3.33 -5.20 -20.86
C PHE A 172 4.31 -6.23 -20.30
N ALA A 173 4.54 -7.32 -21.04
CA ALA A 173 5.28 -8.50 -20.57
C ALA A 173 6.68 -8.24 -19.98
N LYS A 174 7.36 -7.16 -20.42
CA LYS A 174 8.71 -6.79 -19.97
C LYS A 174 8.77 -5.45 -19.23
N HIS A 175 7.62 -4.82 -18.96
CA HIS A 175 7.62 -3.54 -18.25
C HIS A 175 8.10 -3.77 -16.81
N PRO A 176 9.11 -3.03 -16.31
CA PRO A 176 9.56 -3.15 -14.92
C PRO A 176 8.50 -2.62 -13.94
N ILE A 177 8.30 -3.35 -12.84
CA ILE A 177 7.36 -3.01 -11.75
C ILE A 177 7.99 -3.09 -10.35
N ALA A 178 9.30 -3.41 -10.29
CA ALA A 178 10.12 -3.40 -9.08
C ALA A 178 11.61 -3.27 -9.47
N ASP A 179 12.48 -3.14 -8.47
CA ASP A 179 13.96 -3.14 -8.58
C ASP A 179 14.59 -2.07 -9.48
N ILE A 180 13.84 -1.06 -9.86
CA ILE A 180 14.34 0.14 -10.54
C ILE A 180 13.91 1.40 -9.78
N THR A 181 14.56 2.52 -10.08
CA THR A 181 14.11 3.83 -9.62
C THR A 181 12.92 4.28 -10.45
N ASP A 182 11.84 4.68 -9.78
CA ASP A 182 10.68 5.32 -10.40
C ASP A 182 11.12 6.62 -11.10
N PRO A 183 10.95 6.74 -12.42
CA PRO A 183 11.36 7.91 -13.16
C PRO A 183 10.66 9.20 -12.73
N LEU A 184 9.40 9.10 -12.29
CA LEU A 184 8.54 10.23 -11.94
C LEU A 184 8.77 10.69 -10.50
N SER A 185 8.83 9.76 -9.55
CA SER A 185 8.96 10.10 -8.12
C SER A 185 10.40 10.09 -7.61
N GLY A 186 11.32 9.42 -8.31
CA GLY A 186 12.68 9.14 -7.82
C GLY A 186 12.73 8.08 -6.70
N GLY A 187 11.58 7.56 -6.26
CA GLY A 187 11.48 6.49 -5.29
C GLY A 187 11.79 5.11 -5.87
N LYS A 188 11.59 4.06 -5.08
CA LYS A 188 11.62 2.68 -5.60
C LYS A 188 10.37 2.40 -6.41
N MET A 189 10.53 1.81 -7.59
CA MET A 189 9.42 1.36 -8.42
C MET A 189 8.55 0.34 -7.68
N SER A 190 7.24 0.51 -7.77
CA SER A 190 6.25 -0.37 -7.16
C SER A 190 4.92 -0.28 -7.90
N CYS A 191 3.93 -1.09 -7.52
CA CYS A 191 2.57 -0.95 -8.02
C CYS A 191 2.01 0.48 -7.83
N LEU A 192 2.44 1.18 -6.78
CA LEU A 192 1.99 2.53 -6.46
C LEU A 192 2.58 3.63 -7.36
N SER A 193 3.56 3.30 -8.20
CA SER A 193 4.07 4.23 -9.21
C SER A 193 3.05 4.45 -10.34
N CYS A 194 2.12 3.51 -10.53
CA CYS A 194 1.09 3.59 -11.56
C CYS A 194 -0.34 3.48 -11.01
N HIS A 195 -0.54 2.94 -9.80
CA HIS A 195 -1.88 2.74 -9.24
C HIS A 195 -2.09 3.46 -7.89
N GLN A 196 -3.33 3.92 -7.65
CA GLN A 196 -3.79 4.43 -6.38
C GLN A 196 -4.53 3.33 -5.60
N PRO A 197 -4.15 3.03 -4.35
CA PRO A 197 -4.65 1.84 -3.64
C PRO A 197 -6.06 2.04 -3.04
N HIS A 198 -6.57 3.26 -3.03
CA HIS A 198 -7.89 3.60 -2.49
C HIS A 198 -8.85 4.01 -3.60
N SER A 199 -8.44 4.97 -4.41
CA SER A 199 -9.31 5.53 -5.44
C SER A 199 -8.52 6.29 -6.48
N SER A 200 -9.06 6.41 -7.69
CA SER A 200 -8.50 7.28 -8.71
C SER A 200 -9.59 7.94 -9.57
N PRO A 201 -9.35 9.16 -10.10
CA PRO A 201 -10.18 9.73 -11.16
C PRO A 201 -10.07 8.96 -12.49
N ALA A 202 -9.04 8.14 -12.70
CA ALA A 202 -8.90 7.28 -13.87
C ALA A 202 -9.33 5.84 -13.57
N ASP A 203 -9.71 5.11 -14.62
CA ASP A 203 -10.09 3.70 -14.54
C ASP A 203 -8.91 2.82 -14.09
N LYS A 204 -9.25 1.64 -13.55
CA LYS A 204 -8.27 0.66 -13.07
C LYS A 204 -7.30 1.25 -12.04
N LEU A 205 -7.79 2.24 -11.30
CA LEU A 205 -7.09 2.96 -10.24
C LEU A 205 -5.79 3.60 -10.72
N ILE A 206 -5.66 3.96 -12.00
CA ILE A 206 -4.41 4.49 -12.54
C ILE A 206 -4.12 5.88 -11.99
N VAL A 207 -2.88 6.16 -11.56
CA VAL A 207 -2.44 7.50 -11.16
C VAL A 207 -2.54 8.43 -12.36
N VAL A 208 -3.16 9.60 -12.17
CA VAL A 208 -3.26 10.62 -13.22
C VAL A 208 -2.03 11.52 -13.17
N ALA A 209 -1.26 11.53 -14.26
CA ALA A 209 -0.10 12.40 -14.37
C ALA A 209 -0.52 13.87 -14.48
N LYS A 210 0.26 14.78 -13.89
CA LYS A 210 0.02 16.22 -14.05
C LYS A 210 0.34 16.73 -15.46
N THR A 211 1.13 15.97 -16.21
CA THR A 211 1.51 16.25 -17.60
C THR A 211 0.81 15.26 -18.53
N HIS A 212 0.99 15.41 -19.85
CA HIS A 212 0.51 14.43 -20.84
C HIS A 212 -0.99 14.11 -20.77
N ASN A 213 -1.82 15.11 -20.49
CA ASN A 213 -3.28 14.96 -20.39
C ASN A 213 -3.73 13.86 -19.41
N GLY A 214 -2.97 13.62 -18.34
CA GLY A 214 -3.30 12.59 -17.36
C GLY A 214 -2.65 11.24 -17.60
N ASP A 215 -2.00 11.03 -18.74
CA ASP A 215 -1.37 9.76 -19.10
C ASP A 215 -0.04 9.54 -18.36
N VAL A 216 -0.06 8.62 -17.40
CA VAL A 216 1.13 8.21 -16.63
C VAL A 216 2.17 7.49 -17.48
N CYS A 217 1.75 6.78 -18.53
CA CYS A 217 2.66 6.03 -19.38
C CYS A 217 3.52 7.00 -20.18
N ALA A 218 2.87 7.95 -20.86
CA ALA A 218 3.56 8.98 -21.63
C ALA A 218 4.48 9.84 -20.75
N ALA A 219 4.00 10.31 -19.60
CA ALA A 219 4.80 11.09 -18.67
C ALA A 219 6.05 10.32 -18.17
N CYS A 220 5.90 9.03 -17.87
CA CYS A 220 7.02 8.21 -17.40
C CYS A 220 8.03 7.95 -18.52
N HIS A 221 7.57 7.62 -19.73
CA HIS A 221 8.45 7.36 -20.87
C HIS A 221 9.26 8.60 -21.27
N GLU A 222 8.66 9.79 -21.29
CA GLU A 222 9.39 11.05 -21.49
C GLU A 222 10.45 11.28 -20.40
N ALA A 223 10.08 11.00 -19.13
CA ALA A 223 11.03 11.13 -18.01
C ALA A 223 12.21 10.14 -18.13
N VAL A 224 11.97 8.93 -18.66
CA VAL A 224 13.02 7.94 -18.93
C VAL A 224 13.94 8.43 -20.05
N GLU A 225 13.37 8.88 -21.17
CA GLU A 225 14.12 9.40 -22.32
C GLU A 225 15.02 10.57 -21.90
N THR A 226 14.45 11.55 -21.19
CA THR A 226 15.19 12.71 -20.68
C THR A 226 16.37 12.27 -19.79
N LYS A 227 16.15 11.33 -18.87
CA LYS A 227 17.23 10.82 -18.00
C LYS A 227 18.31 10.07 -18.79
N GLN A 228 17.94 9.34 -19.83
CA GLN A 228 18.89 8.63 -20.70
C GLN A 228 19.73 9.61 -21.52
N GLU A 229 19.11 10.69 -22.03
CA GLU A 229 19.82 11.76 -22.73
C GLU A 229 20.81 12.46 -21.81
N ASP A 230 20.39 12.83 -20.61
CA ASP A 230 21.26 13.51 -19.64
C ASP A 230 22.44 12.62 -19.22
N ALA A 231 22.20 11.34 -18.99
CA ALA A 231 23.25 10.36 -18.71
C ALA A 231 24.22 10.23 -19.89
N SER A 232 23.71 10.26 -21.11
CA SER A 232 24.53 10.18 -22.33
C SER A 232 25.40 11.42 -22.52
N LYS A 233 24.83 12.62 -22.33
CA LYS A 233 25.57 13.90 -22.37
C LYS A 233 26.66 13.95 -21.31
N LYS A 234 26.36 13.52 -20.08
CA LYS A 234 27.34 13.44 -18.98
C LYS A 234 28.50 12.51 -19.33
N LYS A 235 28.19 11.28 -19.78
CA LYS A 235 29.21 10.29 -20.17
C LYS A 235 30.08 10.80 -21.31
N TYR A 236 29.49 11.47 -22.30
CA TYR A 236 30.22 12.07 -23.41
C TYR A 236 31.20 13.14 -22.90
N GLY A 237 30.76 14.05 -22.03
CA GLY A 237 31.63 15.05 -21.41
C GLY A 237 32.78 14.45 -20.61
N GLU A 238 32.53 13.39 -19.84
CA GLU A 238 33.58 12.66 -19.10
C GLU A 238 34.64 12.05 -20.03
N ILE A 239 34.23 11.54 -21.20
CA ILE A 239 35.14 11.01 -22.22
C ILE A 239 35.95 12.14 -22.87
N GLU A 240 35.33 13.27 -23.20
CA GLU A 240 36.03 14.43 -23.75
C GLU A 240 37.09 14.98 -22.79
N ASP A 241 36.76 15.09 -21.51
CA ASP A 241 37.70 15.54 -20.48
C ASP A 241 38.86 14.57 -20.29
N LYS A 242 38.58 13.26 -20.32
CA LYS A 242 39.63 12.23 -20.26
C LYS A 242 40.55 12.32 -21.47
N ASN A 243 40.00 12.41 -22.68
CA ASN A 243 40.78 12.53 -23.92
C ASN A 243 41.63 13.81 -23.90
N ARG A 244 41.07 14.94 -23.43
CA ARG A 244 41.81 16.21 -23.29
C ARG A 244 43.01 16.06 -22.36
N LYS A 245 42.84 15.39 -21.21
CA LYS A 245 43.93 15.11 -20.27
C LYS A 245 45.00 14.21 -20.90
N GLU A 246 44.60 13.12 -21.56
CA GLU A 246 45.54 12.22 -22.23
C GLU A 246 46.36 12.91 -23.32
N VAL A 247 45.75 13.80 -24.11
CA VAL A 247 46.46 14.61 -25.11
C VAL A 247 47.45 15.56 -24.45
N GLN A 248 47.05 16.25 -23.38
CA GLN A 248 47.92 17.15 -22.62
C GLN A 248 49.12 16.40 -22.01
N ASP A 249 48.90 15.21 -21.45
CA ASP A 249 49.96 14.40 -20.85
C ASP A 249 50.94 13.87 -21.90
N ARG A 250 50.43 13.46 -23.08
CA ARG A 250 51.28 13.10 -24.23
C ARG A 250 52.12 14.28 -24.70
N GLN A 251 51.53 15.47 -24.81
CA GLN A 251 52.27 16.68 -25.20
C GLN A 251 53.37 17.04 -24.20
N LYS A 252 53.11 16.97 -22.90
CA LYS A 252 54.13 17.20 -21.85
C LYS A 252 55.28 16.21 -21.94
N LYS A 253 54.98 14.93 -22.21
CA LYS A 253 56.02 13.90 -22.37
C LYS A 253 56.93 14.16 -23.57
N VAL A 254 56.35 14.55 -24.70
CA VAL A 254 57.11 14.91 -25.92
C VAL A 254 58.03 16.12 -25.67
N VAL A 255 57.56 17.14 -24.94
CA VAL A 255 58.37 18.33 -24.61
C VAL A 255 59.56 17.98 -23.70
N ASN A 256 59.40 17.05 -22.76
CA ASN A 256 60.46 16.65 -21.83
C ASN A 256 61.49 15.68 -22.43
N GLU A 257 61.20 15.07 -23.59
CA GLU A 257 62.09 14.13 -24.28
C GLU A 257 62.86 14.78 -25.45
N GLN A 258 62.68 16.09 -25.71
CA GLN A 258 63.44 16.80 -26.74
C GLN A 258 64.92 17.00 -26.31
N PRO A 259 65.91 16.55 -27.12
CA PRO A 259 67.32 16.73 -26.80
C PRO A 259 67.71 18.22 -26.83
N ALA A 260 68.50 18.65 -25.83
CA ALA A 260 68.98 20.02 -25.72
C ALA A 260 69.72 20.43 -27.00
N THR A 261 69.26 21.52 -27.64
CA THR A 261 69.90 22.08 -28.82
C THR A 261 71.26 22.68 -28.45
N PRO A 262 72.35 22.37 -29.18
CA PRO A 262 73.66 22.93 -28.89
C PRO A 262 73.67 24.44 -29.18
N SER A 263 74.12 25.23 -28.22
CA SER A 263 74.18 26.70 -28.33
C SER A 263 75.07 27.15 -29.51
N PRO A 264 74.66 28.19 -30.26
CA PRO A 264 75.49 28.71 -31.34
C PRO A 264 76.70 29.43 -30.74
N LYS A 265 77.91 28.95 -31.09
CA LYS A 265 79.14 29.67 -30.79
C LYS A 265 79.16 30.96 -31.61
N GLY A 266 79.19 32.10 -30.93
CA GLY A 266 79.33 33.41 -31.54
C GLY A 266 80.67 33.53 -32.27
N SER A 267 80.62 34.01 -33.51
CA SER A 267 81.79 34.38 -34.31
C SER A 267 82.10 35.85 -34.08
N ASN A 268 83.34 36.14 -33.67
CA ASN A 268 83.96 37.47 -33.68
C ASN A 268 84.17 37.97 -35.11
#